data_AF-A0A0M3DFG0-F1
#
_entry.id   AF-A0A0M3DFG0-F1
#
_cell.length_a   1.000
_cell.length_b   1.000
_cell.length_c   1.000
_cell.angle_alpha   90.00
_cell.angle_beta   90.00
_cell.angle_gamma   90.00
#
_symmetry.space_group_name_H-M   'P 1'
#
loop_
_entity.id
_entity.type
_entity.pdbx_description
1 polymer ?
#
loop_
_entity_poly.entity_id
_entity_poly.type
_entity_poly.pdbx_seq_one_letter_code
_entity_poly.pdbx_strand_id
1 'polypeptide(L)'
;MSLLYDGDKSYKFEVGRNLLDIIQSNNLGMESPCGGKGICGKCKVKVLSGDINPLTNEELKFLSRDEIENKVRLSCLVYPEGDICIEFLDKKNINHKILSDGYMPNFEKQPLLRKEVYDIEKPTLDNNIPYEEILEKQFKCNFKDDYYLLKDIPNIFECEKCTGVYIDEKLIGIEENDTQDKLYSVAIDIGTTTVVCSLIDIKNKCEISSESEINPQKEYGLDVLSRIHFIKNKESGLEILHKLIINCINDLI
;
A
#
# COMPACT_ATOMS: atom_id res chain seq x y z
N MET A 1 -3.75 -31.68 -6.59
CA MET A 1 -3.88 -30.22 -6.72
C MET A 1 -5.30 -29.97 -7.18
N SER A 2 -6.06 -29.16 -6.46
CA SER A 2 -7.49 -28.97 -6.67
C SER A 2 -7.79 -27.55 -7.12
N LEU A 3 -8.97 -27.33 -7.68
CA LEU A 3 -9.39 -26.05 -8.24
C LEU A 3 -10.56 -25.44 -7.46
N LEU A 4 -10.41 -24.17 -7.09
CA LEU A 4 -11.48 -23.32 -6.60
C LEU A 4 -12.03 -22.54 -7.78
N TYR A 5 -13.34 -22.62 -8.00
CA TYR A 5 -14.06 -21.89 -9.03
C TYR A 5 -14.87 -20.75 -8.43
N ASP A 6 -14.74 -19.55 -9.00
CA ASP A 6 -15.59 -18.37 -8.76
C ASP A 6 -16.10 -17.87 -10.11
N GLY A 7 -17.32 -18.27 -10.47
CA GLY A 7 -17.86 -18.08 -11.82
C GLY A 7 -16.97 -18.75 -12.88
N ASP A 8 -16.48 -17.95 -13.84
CA ASP A 8 -15.60 -18.42 -14.92
C ASP A 8 -14.11 -18.47 -14.56
N LYS A 9 -13.73 -18.03 -13.34
CA LYS A 9 -12.33 -18.01 -12.89
C LYS A 9 -12.01 -19.25 -12.07
N SER A 10 -10.78 -19.77 -12.22
CA SER A 10 -10.29 -20.95 -11.48
C SER A 10 -8.95 -20.69 -10.80
N TYR A 11 -8.80 -21.14 -9.56
CA TYR A 11 -7.63 -20.92 -8.71
C TYR A 11 -7.11 -22.25 -8.17
N LYS A 12 -5.79 -22.47 -8.21
CA LYS A 12 -5.19 -23.72 -7.75
C LYS A 12 -4.93 -23.69 -6.25
N PHE A 13 -5.19 -24.79 -5.56
CA PHE A 13 -4.87 -24.94 -4.14
C PHE A 13 -4.47 -26.38 -3.75
N GLU A 14 -3.91 -26.49 -2.55
CA GLU A 14 -3.54 -27.76 -1.90
C GLU A 14 -4.61 -28.19 -0.89
N VAL A 15 -5.01 -29.45 -0.97
CA VAL A 15 -5.98 -30.05 -0.05
C VAL A 15 -5.42 -30.06 1.38
N GLY A 16 -6.28 -29.81 2.37
CA GLY A 16 -5.92 -29.77 3.80
C GLY A 16 -5.86 -28.36 4.39
N ARG A 17 -6.03 -27.31 3.58
CA ARG A 17 -6.22 -25.92 4.05
C ARG A 17 -7.70 -25.59 4.15
N ASN A 18 -8.07 -24.68 5.06
CA ASN A 18 -9.44 -24.17 5.10
C ASN A 18 -9.70 -23.24 3.90
N LEU A 19 -10.97 -23.07 3.56
CA LEU A 19 -11.41 -22.29 2.41
C LEU A 19 -11.05 -20.81 2.53
N LEU A 20 -11.01 -20.24 3.75
CA LEU A 20 -10.57 -18.86 3.96
C LEU A 20 -9.10 -18.66 3.53
N ASP A 21 -8.19 -19.53 3.94
CA ASP A 21 -6.77 -19.46 3.57
C ASP A 21 -6.59 -19.59 2.06
N ILE A 22 -7.40 -20.44 1.41
CA ILE A 22 -7.39 -20.62 -0.04
C ILE A 22 -7.85 -19.33 -0.74
N ILE A 23 -8.91 -18.70 -0.25
CA ILE A 23 -9.43 -17.42 -0.77
C ILE A 23 -8.39 -16.30 -0.60
N GLN A 24 -7.78 -16.18 0.59
CA GLN A 24 -6.79 -15.14 0.89
C GLN A 24 -5.48 -15.33 0.10
N SER A 25 -4.98 -16.56 -0.04
CA SER A 25 -3.76 -16.83 -0.81
C SER A 25 -3.91 -16.58 -2.31
N ASN A 26 -5.14 -16.59 -2.81
CA ASN A 26 -5.46 -16.24 -4.20
C ASN A 26 -5.92 -14.78 -4.37
N ASN A 27 -5.78 -13.94 -3.35
CA ASN A 27 -6.18 -12.52 -3.35
C ASN A 27 -7.64 -12.28 -3.78
N LEU A 28 -8.55 -13.18 -3.39
CA LEU A 28 -9.97 -13.08 -3.74
C LEU A 28 -10.78 -12.20 -2.79
N GLY A 29 -10.19 -11.79 -1.66
CA GLY A 29 -10.78 -10.86 -0.68
C GLY A 29 -11.93 -11.47 0.12
N MET A 30 -11.80 -11.51 1.45
CA MET A 30 -12.89 -11.90 2.36
C MET A 30 -12.68 -11.34 3.76
N GLU A 31 -13.74 -10.83 4.38
CA GLU A 31 -13.67 -10.33 5.74
C GLU A 31 -13.50 -11.48 6.76
N SER A 32 -12.37 -11.47 7.49
CA SER A 32 -12.12 -12.42 8.58
C SER A 32 -11.55 -11.72 9.83
N PRO A 33 -12.41 -11.04 10.62
CA PRO A 33 -11.99 -10.34 11.84
C PRO A 33 -11.24 -11.18 12.86
N CYS A 34 -11.66 -12.44 12.98
CA CYS A 34 -11.09 -13.36 13.95
C CYS A 34 -9.85 -14.10 13.43
N GLY A 35 -9.40 -13.82 12.20
CA GLY A 35 -8.27 -14.51 11.58
C GLY A 35 -8.52 -16.01 11.42
N GLY A 36 -9.75 -16.41 11.10
CA GLY A 36 -10.10 -17.81 10.84
C GLY A 36 -10.45 -18.67 12.06
N LYS A 37 -10.61 -18.09 13.27
CA LYS A 37 -10.90 -18.84 14.51
C LYS A 37 -12.33 -19.34 14.68
N GLY A 38 -13.24 -19.10 13.73
CA GLY A 38 -14.64 -19.52 13.83
C GLY A 38 -15.51 -18.76 14.85
N ILE A 39 -15.01 -17.68 15.47
CA ILE A 39 -15.69 -16.99 16.58
C ILE A 39 -16.50 -15.74 16.20
N CYS A 40 -16.40 -15.24 14.96
CA CYS A 40 -17.02 -13.97 14.56
C CYS A 40 -18.19 -14.08 13.58
N GLY A 41 -18.34 -15.23 12.89
CA GLY A 41 -19.44 -15.45 11.94
C GLY A 41 -19.44 -14.60 10.66
N LYS A 42 -18.38 -13.83 10.37
CA LYS A 42 -18.35 -12.91 9.20
C LYS A 42 -17.83 -13.52 7.90
N CYS A 43 -17.11 -14.64 7.97
CA CYS A 43 -16.46 -15.30 6.82
C CYS A 43 -17.48 -16.08 5.94
N LYS A 44 -18.65 -15.50 5.65
CA LYS A 44 -19.77 -16.20 4.99
C LYS A 44 -19.56 -16.33 3.48
N VAL A 45 -19.72 -17.54 2.96
CA VAL A 45 -19.60 -17.85 1.53
C VAL A 45 -20.67 -18.86 1.12
N LYS A 46 -21.17 -18.78 -0.10
CA LYS A 46 -22.10 -19.77 -0.64
C LYS A 46 -21.32 -20.85 -1.38
N VAL A 47 -21.55 -22.12 -1.03
CA VAL A 47 -20.92 -23.25 -1.72
C VAL A 47 -21.92 -23.80 -2.75
N LEU A 48 -21.57 -23.67 -4.03
CA LEU A 48 -22.42 -24.12 -5.14
C LEU A 48 -22.27 -25.63 -5.37
N SER A 49 -21.03 -26.11 -5.40
CA SER A 49 -20.66 -27.52 -5.57
C SER A 49 -19.28 -27.83 -4.98
N GLY A 50 -19.01 -29.12 -4.72
CA GLY A 50 -17.74 -29.60 -4.18
C GLY A 50 -17.93 -30.40 -2.88
N ASP A 51 -17.01 -31.33 -2.62
CA ASP A 51 -16.99 -32.13 -1.40
C ASP A 51 -16.31 -31.34 -0.27
N ILE A 52 -17.08 -31.11 0.80
CA ILE A 52 -16.67 -30.34 1.97
C ILE A 52 -17.05 -31.07 3.25
N ASN A 53 -16.41 -30.71 4.36
CA ASN A 53 -16.74 -31.22 5.67
C ASN A 53 -18.22 -30.93 6.08
N PRO A 54 -18.81 -31.80 6.92
CA PRO A 54 -20.13 -31.58 7.49
C PRO A 54 -20.25 -30.25 8.24
N LEU A 55 -21.47 -29.77 8.40
CA LEU A 55 -21.74 -28.55 9.15
C LEU A 55 -21.24 -28.68 10.59
N THR A 56 -20.47 -27.70 11.05
CA THR A 56 -19.90 -27.70 12.40
C THR A 56 -20.85 -27.04 13.39
N ASN A 57 -20.73 -27.41 14.68
CA ASN A 57 -21.51 -26.76 15.75
C ASN A 57 -21.20 -25.27 15.91
N GLU A 58 -20.01 -24.83 15.48
CA GLU A 58 -19.63 -23.41 15.50
C GLU A 58 -20.35 -22.63 14.40
N GLU A 59 -20.50 -23.21 13.21
CA GLU A 59 -21.30 -22.62 12.12
C GLU A 59 -22.76 -22.43 12.52
N LEU A 60 -23.35 -23.41 13.20
CA LEU A 60 -24.75 -23.36 13.66
C LEU A 60 -25.04 -22.20 14.62
N LYS A 61 -24.02 -21.62 15.27
CA LYS A 61 -24.20 -20.46 16.15
C LYS A 61 -24.39 -19.15 15.38
N PHE A 62 -23.90 -19.08 14.14
CA PHE A 62 -23.84 -17.84 13.36
C PHE A 62 -24.66 -17.88 12.07
N LEU A 63 -25.04 -19.08 11.60
CA LEU A 63 -25.86 -19.27 10.42
C LEU A 63 -27.34 -19.43 10.80
N SER A 64 -28.19 -18.68 10.12
CA SER A 64 -29.64 -18.87 10.17
C SER A 64 -30.07 -20.11 9.37
N ARG A 65 -31.31 -20.59 9.61
CA ARG A 65 -31.86 -21.72 8.86
C ARG A 65 -31.91 -21.46 7.35
N ASP A 66 -32.32 -20.26 6.96
CA ASP A 66 -32.40 -19.82 5.56
C ASP A 66 -31.00 -19.80 4.90
N GLU A 67 -29.97 -19.35 5.63
CA GLU A 67 -28.60 -19.39 5.14
C GLU A 67 -28.09 -20.83 4.92
N ILE A 68 -28.40 -21.74 5.85
CA ILE A 68 -28.02 -23.16 5.72
C ILE A 68 -28.73 -23.80 4.54
N GLU A 69 -30.02 -23.54 4.35
CA GLU A 69 -30.81 -24.01 3.20
C GLU A 69 -30.25 -23.48 1.87
N ASN A 70 -29.76 -22.23 1.86
CA ASN A 70 -29.09 -21.62 0.73
C ASN A 70 -27.61 -22.03 0.56
N LYS A 71 -27.15 -23.08 1.26
CA LYS A 71 -25.76 -23.60 1.23
C LYS A 71 -24.69 -22.56 1.60
N VAL A 72 -25.03 -21.61 2.47
CA VAL A 72 -24.06 -20.69 3.06
C VAL A 72 -23.26 -21.43 4.13
N ARG A 73 -21.95 -21.24 4.12
CA ARG A 73 -20.99 -21.81 5.07
C ARG A 73 -20.03 -20.72 5.56
N LEU A 74 -19.35 -20.97 6.67
CA LEU A 74 -18.25 -20.12 7.12
C LEU A 74 -16.95 -20.63 6.50
N SER A 75 -16.36 -19.89 5.57
CA SER A 75 -15.14 -20.29 4.83
C SER A 75 -13.98 -20.68 5.75
N CYS A 76 -13.89 -20.04 6.92
CA CYS A 76 -12.88 -20.32 7.91
C CYS A 76 -13.02 -21.70 8.60
N LEU A 77 -14.18 -22.35 8.46
CA LEU A 77 -14.49 -23.68 9.01
C LEU A 77 -14.78 -24.72 7.92
N VAL A 78 -14.61 -24.37 6.65
CA VAL A 78 -14.79 -25.26 5.50
C VAL A 78 -13.44 -25.78 5.04
N TYR A 79 -13.35 -27.09 4.86
CA TYR A 79 -12.19 -27.81 4.35
C TYR A 79 -12.60 -28.57 3.08
N PRO A 80 -12.24 -28.07 1.89
CA PRO A 80 -12.49 -28.77 0.64
C PRO A 80 -11.61 -30.02 0.50
N GLU A 81 -12.20 -31.15 0.13
CA GLU A 81 -11.48 -32.41 -0.15
C GLU A 81 -11.11 -32.58 -1.63
N GLY A 82 -11.64 -31.70 -2.49
CA GLY A 82 -11.43 -31.71 -3.93
C GLY A 82 -11.80 -30.37 -4.56
N ASP A 83 -12.17 -30.39 -5.84
CA ASP A 83 -12.59 -29.18 -6.56
C ASP A 83 -13.87 -28.59 -5.94
N ILE A 84 -13.89 -27.27 -5.78
CA ILE A 84 -14.98 -26.55 -5.11
C ILE A 84 -15.39 -25.33 -5.92
N CYS A 85 -16.70 -25.11 -6.03
CA CYS A 85 -17.27 -23.91 -6.65
C CYS A 85 -17.98 -23.08 -5.59
N ILE A 86 -17.60 -21.81 -5.49
CA ILE A 86 -18.10 -20.89 -4.49
C ILE A 86 -18.69 -19.63 -5.13
N GLU A 87 -19.55 -18.96 -4.37
CA GLU A 87 -20.07 -17.64 -4.71
C GLU A 87 -19.95 -16.74 -3.47
N PHE A 88 -19.33 -15.58 -3.65
CA PHE A 88 -19.28 -14.54 -2.63
C PHE A 88 -20.65 -13.88 -2.47
N LEU A 89 -21.12 -13.77 -1.22
CA LEU A 89 -22.42 -13.16 -0.90
C LEU A 89 -22.41 -11.64 -1.13
N ASP A 90 -21.26 -10.99 -0.88
CA ASP A 90 -21.06 -9.56 -1.12
C ASP A 90 -20.43 -9.33 -2.49
N LYS A 91 -21.18 -9.58 -3.58
CA LYS A 91 -20.82 -9.04 -4.90
C LYS A 91 -21.17 -7.55 -4.93
N LYS A 92 -20.28 -6.66 -4.44
CA LYS A 92 -20.21 -5.16 -4.59
C LYS A 92 -19.84 -4.51 -3.24
N ASN A 93 -19.00 -3.48 -3.10
CA ASN A 93 -18.61 -2.37 -3.97
C ASN A 93 -17.16 -1.95 -3.68
N ILE A 94 -16.32 -1.85 -4.71
CA ILE A 94 -14.98 -1.22 -4.62
C ILE A 94 -15.09 0.30 -4.42
N ASN A 95 -16.28 0.90 -4.54
CA ASN A 95 -16.49 2.33 -4.30
C ASN A 95 -16.83 2.64 -2.84
N HIS A 96 -15.92 2.37 -1.91
CA HIS A 96 -15.99 3.02 -0.61
C HIS A 96 -15.58 4.49 -0.81
N LYS A 97 -16.56 5.38 -1.04
CA LYS A 97 -16.34 6.82 -0.81
C LYS A 97 -16.11 7.02 0.69
N ILE A 98 -14.86 6.97 1.11
CA ILE A 98 -14.47 7.36 2.46
C ILE A 98 -14.54 8.90 2.51
N LEU A 99 -14.96 9.46 3.65
CA LEU A 99 -15.05 10.90 3.85
C LEU A 99 -13.73 11.58 3.43
N SER A 100 -13.78 12.36 2.35
CA SER A 100 -12.66 13.14 1.82
C SER A 100 -12.68 14.60 2.29
N ASP A 101 -13.79 15.06 2.88
CA ASP A 101 -13.97 16.46 3.27
C ASP A 101 -13.70 16.68 4.76
N GLY A 102 -12.77 17.58 5.06
CA GLY A 102 -12.42 18.03 6.41
C GLY A 102 -12.21 19.54 6.48
N TYR A 103 -12.47 20.14 7.65
CA TYR A 103 -12.22 21.56 7.87
C TYR A 103 -10.71 21.80 8.10
N MET A 104 -10.05 22.48 7.16
CA MET A 104 -8.66 22.91 7.34
C MET A 104 -8.61 24.35 7.84
N PRO A 105 -8.11 24.62 9.07
CA PRO A 105 -7.97 25.98 9.56
C PRO A 105 -6.91 26.74 8.75
N ASN A 106 -7.02 28.06 8.71
CA ASN A 106 -5.97 28.89 8.11
C ASN A 106 -4.75 28.95 9.05
N PHE A 107 -3.60 28.51 8.54
CA PHE A 107 -2.31 28.65 9.21
C PHE A 107 -1.23 29.00 8.17
N GLU A 108 -0.11 29.53 8.64
CA GLU A 108 1.03 29.84 7.79
C GLU A 108 1.76 28.54 7.41
N LYS A 109 1.71 28.19 6.13
CA LYS A 109 2.37 26.99 5.60
C LYS A 109 3.84 27.31 5.33
N GLN A 110 4.73 26.70 6.12
CA GLN A 110 6.19 26.79 6.01
C GLN A 110 6.76 25.40 5.66
N PRO A 111 6.77 25.02 4.36
CA PRO A 111 7.30 23.73 3.95
C PRO A 111 8.82 23.68 4.16
N LEU A 112 9.31 22.55 4.71
CA LEU A 112 10.75 22.32 4.88
C LEU A 112 11.46 21.99 3.56
N LEU A 113 10.72 21.46 2.59
CA LEU A 113 11.26 21.12 1.28
C LEU A 113 11.33 22.38 0.40
N ARG A 114 12.52 22.70 -0.11
CA ARG A 114 12.75 23.83 -1.02
C ARG A 114 13.65 23.42 -2.19
N LYS A 115 13.52 24.14 -3.30
CA LYS A 115 14.35 23.99 -4.49
C LYS A 115 15.02 25.30 -4.85
N GLU A 116 16.32 25.25 -5.15
CA GLU A 116 17.10 26.41 -5.55
C GLU A 116 17.86 26.12 -6.84
N VAL A 117 17.82 27.08 -7.77
CA VAL A 117 18.45 26.96 -9.09
C VAL A 117 19.81 27.63 -9.06
N TYR A 118 20.76 26.95 -9.68
CA TYR A 118 22.14 27.37 -9.78
C TYR A 118 22.62 27.25 -11.22
N ASP A 119 23.38 28.24 -11.68
CA ASP A 119 24.13 28.16 -12.93
C ASP A 119 25.38 27.29 -12.71
N ILE A 120 25.68 26.43 -13.68
CA ILE A 120 26.80 25.48 -13.58
C ILE A 120 28.04 26.09 -14.23
N GLU A 121 29.09 26.28 -13.43
CA GLU A 121 30.40 26.63 -13.93
C GLU A 121 31.12 25.37 -14.45
N LYS A 122 31.19 25.21 -15.77
CA LYS A 122 31.89 24.08 -16.38
C LYS A 122 33.41 24.25 -16.23
N PRO A 123 34.15 23.20 -15.85
CA PRO A 123 35.59 23.28 -15.79
C PRO A 123 36.18 23.49 -17.18
N THR A 124 37.25 24.27 -17.23
CA THR A 124 37.99 24.58 -18.45
C THR A 124 39.39 24.00 -18.35
N LEU A 125 40.15 24.02 -19.45
CA LEU A 125 41.56 23.61 -19.44
C LEU A 125 42.40 24.44 -18.46
N ASP A 126 42.04 25.72 -18.28
CA ASP A 126 42.73 26.62 -17.34
C ASP A 126 42.24 26.44 -15.89
N ASN A 127 41.06 25.85 -15.68
CA ASN A 127 40.43 25.64 -14.38
C ASN A 127 39.95 24.19 -14.23
N ASN A 128 40.92 23.28 -14.12
CA ASN A 128 40.70 21.83 -14.05
C ASN A 128 40.33 21.36 -12.63
N ILE A 129 39.21 21.86 -12.12
CA ILE A 129 38.66 21.50 -10.81
C ILE A 129 37.76 20.26 -10.96
N PRO A 130 37.83 19.28 -10.05
CA PRO A 130 36.89 18.16 -10.03
C PRO A 130 35.42 18.62 -9.96
N TYR A 131 34.53 17.90 -10.62
CA TYR A 131 33.10 18.21 -10.65
C TYR A 131 32.48 18.27 -9.24
N GLU A 132 32.89 17.36 -8.35
CA GLU A 132 32.45 17.37 -6.95
C GLU A 132 32.79 18.69 -6.27
N GLU A 133 34.03 19.18 -6.41
CA GLU A 133 34.50 20.36 -5.70
C GLU A 133 33.81 21.65 -6.20
N ILE A 134 33.46 21.71 -7.49
CA ILE A 134 32.65 22.80 -8.05
C ILE A 134 31.27 22.83 -7.38
N LEU A 135 30.59 21.68 -7.32
CA LEU A 135 29.25 21.59 -6.73
C LEU A 135 29.29 21.77 -5.20
N GLU A 136 30.32 21.26 -4.49
CA GLU A 136 30.48 21.44 -3.05
C GLU A 136 30.59 22.92 -2.68
N LYS A 137 31.33 23.70 -3.48
CA LYS A 137 31.42 25.16 -3.33
C LYS A 137 30.08 25.84 -3.59
N GLN A 138 29.38 25.42 -4.64
CA GLN A 138 28.10 26.02 -5.03
C GLN A 138 27.01 25.77 -3.98
N PHE A 139 26.84 24.52 -3.55
CA PHE A 139 25.80 24.10 -2.62
C PHE A 139 26.22 24.22 -1.14
N LYS A 140 27.48 24.55 -0.87
CA LYS A 140 28.07 24.66 0.48
C LYS A 140 27.90 23.38 1.31
N CYS A 141 28.05 22.23 0.65
CA CYS A 141 27.93 20.91 1.26
C CYS A 141 29.15 20.05 0.93
N ASN A 142 29.28 18.91 1.60
CA ASN A 142 30.32 17.92 1.35
C ASN A 142 29.65 16.65 0.83
N PHE A 143 30.04 16.20 -0.37
CA PHE A 143 29.46 15.02 -1.02
C PHE A 143 30.14 13.71 -0.65
N LYS A 144 31.26 13.74 0.10
CA LYS A 144 32.10 12.56 0.37
C LYS A 144 31.35 11.36 0.95
N ASP A 145 30.27 11.61 1.67
CA ASP A 145 29.48 10.56 2.34
C ASP A 145 28.14 10.27 1.64
N ASP A 146 27.79 10.96 0.55
CA ASP A 146 26.52 10.79 -0.15
C ASP A 146 26.68 10.24 -1.57
N TYR A 147 26.77 8.91 -1.64
CA TYR A 147 26.92 8.16 -2.89
C TYR A 147 25.80 8.42 -3.91
N TYR A 148 24.59 8.74 -3.47
CA TYR A 148 23.48 8.99 -4.39
C TYR A 148 23.68 10.31 -5.11
N LEU A 149 24.05 11.37 -4.38
CA LEU A 149 24.35 12.67 -4.98
C LEU A 149 25.53 12.57 -5.95
N LEU A 150 26.57 11.81 -5.61
CA LEU A 150 27.74 11.61 -6.47
C LEU A 150 27.40 10.95 -7.82
N LYS A 151 26.35 10.11 -7.89
CA LYS A 151 25.92 9.46 -9.14
C LYS A 151 25.30 10.43 -10.13
N ASP A 152 24.63 11.47 -9.63
CA ASP A 152 23.90 12.41 -10.48
C ASP A 152 24.84 13.48 -11.05
N ILE A 153 25.98 13.74 -10.41
CA ILE A 153 26.97 14.76 -10.79
C ILE A 153 27.33 14.75 -12.28
N PRO A 154 27.69 13.63 -12.94
CA PRO A 154 28.11 13.67 -14.34
C PRO A 154 27.06 14.25 -15.28
N ASN A 155 25.79 13.89 -15.10
CA ASN A 155 24.70 14.36 -15.95
C ASN A 155 24.41 15.85 -15.73
N ILE A 156 24.60 16.34 -14.50
CA ILE A 156 24.43 17.75 -14.16
C ILE A 156 25.31 18.64 -15.05
N PHE A 157 26.57 18.25 -15.28
CA PHE A 157 27.51 19.04 -16.11
C PHE A 157 27.19 19.02 -17.61
N GLU A 158 26.24 18.20 -18.07
CA GLU A 158 25.72 18.28 -19.44
C GLU A 158 24.82 19.51 -19.63
N CYS A 159 24.16 19.97 -18.56
CA CYS A 159 23.25 21.10 -18.57
C CYS A 159 23.96 22.45 -18.31
N GLU A 160 23.24 23.56 -18.52
CA GLU A 160 23.71 24.91 -18.12
C GLU A 160 23.30 25.26 -16.67
N LYS A 161 22.21 24.65 -16.20
CA LYS A 161 21.62 24.88 -14.88
C LYS A 161 21.35 23.57 -14.17
N CYS A 162 21.36 23.63 -12.85
CA CYS A 162 20.86 22.56 -12.00
C CYS A 162 19.96 23.11 -10.90
N THR A 163 19.18 22.21 -10.31
CA THR A 163 18.34 22.51 -9.17
C THR A 163 18.77 21.68 -7.97
N GLY A 164 19.16 22.35 -6.89
CA GLY A 164 19.41 21.72 -5.60
C GLY A 164 18.10 21.51 -4.84
N VAL A 165 17.90 20.31 -4.32
CA VAL A 165 16.71 19.93 -3.53
C VAL A 165 17.10 19.84 -2.06
N TYR A 166 16.45 20.61 -1.21
CA TYR A 166 16.79 20.74 0.21
C TYR A 166 15.62 20.39 1.09
N ILE A 167 15.90 19.67 2.18
CA ILE A 167 15.02 19.61 3.36
C ILE A 167 15.70 20.46 4.43
N ASP A 168 15.05 21.57 4.80
CA ASP A 168 15.61 22.58 5.70
C ASP A 168 16.94 23.14 5.14
N GLU A 169 18.06 22.91 5.82
CA GLU A 169 19.41 23.29 5.36
C GLU A 169 20.17 22.15 4.67
N LYS A 170 19.61 20.93 4.65
CA LYS A 170 20.30 19.76 4.10
C LYS A 170 19.96 19.55 2.63
N LEU A 171 20.99 19.53 1.77
CA LEU A 171 20.86 19.06 0.39
C LEU A 171 20.59 17.55 0.38
N ILE A 172 19.52 17.14 -0.30
CA ILE A 172 19.07 15.74 -0.39
C ILE A 172 19.03 15.21 -1.83
N GLY A 173 19.16 16.09 -2.83
CA GLY A 173 19.08 15.74 -4.24
C GLY A 173 19.60 16.86 -5.12
N ILE A 174 20.06 16.51 -6.33
CA ILE A 174 20.39 17.46 -7.38
C ILE A 174 19.66 17.00 -8.65
N GLU A 175 18.95 17.93 -9.29
CA GLU A 175 18.18 17.68 -10.50
C GLU A 175 18.77 18.47 -11.67
N GLU A 176 18.67 17.90 -12.88
CA GLU A 176 19.08 18.54 -14.13
C GLU A 176 18.11 19.69 -14.50
N ASN A 177 18.66 20.80 -15.00
CA ASN A 177 17.90 21.99 -15.40
C ASN A 177 17.15 22.68 -14.24
N ASP A 178 16.30 23.63 -14.61
CA ASP A 178 15.39 24.31 -13.68
C ASP A 178 14.12 23.47 -13.46
N THR A 179 13.96 23.01 -12.22
CA THR A 179 12.81 22.19 -11.80
C THR A 179 12.08 22.79 -10.59
N GLN A 180 12.27 24.09 -10.31
CA GLN A 180 11.64 24.75 -9.15
C GLN A 180 10.11 24.67 -9.16
N ASP A 181 9.52 24.62 -10.36
CA ASP A 181 8.08 24.53 -10.55
C ASP A 181 7.52 23.13 -10.26
N LYS A 182 8.37 22.12 -10.14
CA LYS A 182 7.98 20.73 -9.89
C LYS A 182 8.31 20.35 -8.45
N LEU A 183 7.46 20.80 -7.52
CA LEU A 183 7.63 20.54 -6.09
C LEU A 183 6.32 20.06 -5.46
N TYR A 184 6.24 18.75 -5.29
CA TYR A 184 5.05 18.08 -4.76
C TYR A 184 5.39 17.27 -3.52
N SER A 185 4.39 17.06 -2.67
CA SER A 185 4.43 16.11 -1.55
C SER A 185 3.16 15.30 -1.50
N VAL A 186 3.22 14.12 -0.91
CA VAL A 186 2.04 13.32 -0.59
C VAL A 186 1.87 13.30 0.93
N ALA A 187 0.68 13.63 1.40
CA ALA A 187 0.27 13.38 2.79
C ALA A 187 -0.49 12.05 2.84
N ILE A 188 -0.06 11.14 3.70
CA ILE A 188 -0.62 9.79 3.81
C ILE A 188 -1.19 9.61 5.22
N ASP A 189 -2.50 9.36 5.31
CA ASP A 189 -3.17 8.96 6.55
C ASP A 189 -3.45 7.45 6.52
N ILE A 190 -2.80 6.70 7.41
CA ILE A 190 -2.94 5.24 7.50
C ILE A 190 -3.85 4.91 8.69
N GLY A 191 -5.14 4.90 8.44
CA GLY A 191 -6.13 4.38 9.36
C GLY A 191 -6.19 2.84 9.40
N THR A 192 -6.83 2.29 10.43
CA THR A 192 -7.06 0.84 10.50
C THR A 192 -7.97 0.35 9.38
N THR A 193 -8.96 1.15 8.99
CA THR A 193 -9.95 0.77 7.95
C THR A 193 -9.66 1.41 6.61
N THR A 194 -9.07 2.60 6.59
CA THR A 194 -8.88 3.40 5.38
C THR A 194 -7.45 3.91 5.30
N VAL A 195 -6.91 3.95 4.09
CA VAL A 195 -5.71 4.70 3.73
C VAL A 195 -6.12 5.86 2.84
N VAL A 196 -5.66 7.07 3.15
CA VAL A 196 -5.90 8.27 2.32
C VAL A 196 -4.56 8.85 1.89
N CYS A 197 -4.43 9.18 0.61
CA CYS A 197 -3.28 9.86 0.04
C CYS A 197 -3.74 11.19 -0.58
N SER A 198 -3.22 12.31 -0.08
CA SER A 198 -3.45 13.63 -0.65
C SER A 198 -2.18 14.14 -1.34
N LEU A 199 -2.29 14.47 -2.62
CA LEU A 199 -1.22 15.11 -3.38
C LEU A 199 -1.27 16.63 -3.14
N ILE A 200 -0.15 17.18 -2.68
CA ILE A 200 0.00 18.57 -2.29
C ILE A 200 1.02 19.24 -3.20
N ASP A 201 0.62 20.35 -3.81
CA ASP A 201 1.52 21.30 -4.43
C ASP A 201 2.17 22.16 -3.35
N ILE A 202 3.47 21.98 -3.12
CA ILE A 202 4.19 22.72 -2.08
C ILE A 202 4.35 24.19 -2.48
N LYS A 203 4.56 24.46 -3.77
CA LYS A 203 4.79 25.82 -4.29
C LYS A 203 3.52 26.66 -4.17
N ASN A 204 2.41 26.11 -4.65
CA ASN A 204 1.09 26.77 -4.59
C ASN A 204 0.39 26.59 -3.23
N LYS A 205 0.97 25.76 -2.35
CA LYS A 205 0.49 25.51 -0.98
C LYS A 205 -0.95 25.01 -0.94
N CYS A 206 -1.34 24.21 -1.92
CA CYS A 206 -2.70 23.69 -2.08
C CYS A 206 -2.70 22.18 -2.29
N GLU A 207 -3.79 21.52 -1.88
CA GLU A 207 -4.06 20.14 -2.26
C GLU A 207 -4.52 20.12 -3.73
N ILE A 208 -3.94 19.20 -4.51
CA ILE A 208 -4.27 18.96 -5.93
C ILE A 208 -5.39 17.92 -6.03
N SER A 209 -5.23 16.80 -5.33
CA SER A 209 -6.18 15.68 -5.31
C SER A 209 -6.04 14.90 -4.01
N SER A 210 -7.09 14.15 -3.66
CA SER A 210 -7.09 13.21 -2.55
C SER A 210 -7.78 11.93 -2.99
N GLU A 211 -7.08 10.80 -2.83
CA GLU A 211 -7.58 9.46 -3.14
C GLU A 211 -7.57 8.61 -1.87
N SER A 212 -8.51 7.66 -1.78
CA SER A 212 -8.64 6.80 -0.59
C SER A 212 -8.97 5.38 -0.97
N GLU A 213 -8.44 4.42 -0.22
CA GLU A 213 -8.77 3.00 -0.37
C GLU A 213 -8.97 2.32 0.99
N ILE A 214 -9.67 1.19 1.03
CA ILE A 214 -9.76 0.34 2.21
C ILE A 214 -8.35 -0.18 2.52
N ASN A 215 -7.96 -0.11 3.79
CA ASN A 215 -6.69 -0.66 4.23
C ASN A 215 -6.69 -2.19 4.00
N PRO A 216 -5.87 -2.73 3.07
CA PRO A 216 -5.90 -4.15 2.70
C PRO A 216 -5.44 -5.06 3.85
N GLN A 217 -4.76 -4.52 4.85
CA GLN A 217 -4.43 -5.27 6.07
C GLN A 217 -5.68 -5.73 6.85
N LYS A 218 -6.87 -5.21 6.52
CA LYS A 218 -8.17 -5.64 7.04
C LYS A 218 -8.42 -7.13 6.81
N GLU A 219 -7.88 -7.71 5.73
CA GLU A 219 -8.00 -9.14 5.43
C GLU A 219 -7.38 -10.04 6.51
N TYR A 220 -6.37 -9.52 7.22
CA TYR A 220 -5.60 -10.26 8.22
C TYR A 220 -5.87 -9.79 9.66
N GLY A 221 -6.74 -8.80 9.83
CA GLY A 221 -7.17 -8.29 11.13
C GLY A 221 -7.98 -7.00 11.00
N LEU A 222 -9.15 -6.96 11.63
CA LEU A 222 -10.02 -5.78 11.64
C LEU A 222 -9.50 -4.64 12.52
N ASP A 223 -8.57 -4.94 13.43
CA ASP A 223 -8.01 -3.97 14.36
C ASP A 223 -6.49 -4.18 14.54
N VAL A 224 -5.87 -3.29 15.30
CA VAL A 224 -4.42 -3.32 15.53
C VAL A 224 -3.97 -4.60 16.25
N LEU A 225 -4.73 -5.08 17.25
CA LEU A 225 -4.35 -6.24 18.06
C LEU A 225 -4.42 -7.55 17.26
N SER A 226 -5.45 -7.72 16.46
CA SER A 226 -5.61 -8.87 15.55
C SER A 226 -4.49 -8.92 14.52
N ARG A 227 -4.06 -7.77 13.97
CA ARG A 227 -2.90 -7.69 13.07
C ARG A 227 -1.58 -8.04 13.77
N ILE A 228 -1.35 -7.54 14.99
CA ILE A 228 -0.17 -7.91 15.80
C ILE A 228 -0.16 -9.43 16.06
N HIS A 229 -1.32 -10.00 16.35
CA HIS A 229 -1.44 -11.44 16.55
C HIS A 229 -1.18 -12.23 15.26
N PHE A 230 -1.67 -11.76 14.11
CA PHE A 230 -1.35 -12.36 12.81
C PHE A 230 0.16 -12.38 12.56
N ILE A 231 0.85 -11.25 12.76
CA ILE A 231 2.32 -11.14 12.62
C ILE A 231 3.03 -12.16 13.52
N LYS A 232 2.57 -12.33 14.76
CA LYS A 232 3.20 -13.26 15.72
C LYS A 232 3.02 -14.74 15.37
N ASN A 233 1.92 -15.11 14.72
CA ASN A 233 1.58 -16.53 14.49
C ASN A 233 1.80 -16.99 13.04
N LYS A 234 2.04 -16.07 12.10
CA LYS A 234 2.30 -16.39 10.70
C LYS A 234 3.76 -16.14 10.37
N GLU A 235 4.42 -17.14 9.78
CA GLU A 235 5.74 -16.96 9.17
C GLU A 235 5.68 -15.86 8.11
N SER A 236 6.63 -14.92 8.13
CA SER A 236 6.63 -13.70 7.29
C SER A 236 5.39 -12.80 7.45
N GLY A 237 4.65 -12.89 8.56
CA GLY A 237 3.45 -12.07 8.78
C GLY A 237 3.70 -10.56 8.70
N LEU A 238 4.87 -10.09 9.17
CA LEU A 238 5.28 -8.69 9.05
C LEU A 238 5.48 -8.28 7.59
N GLU A 239 6.19 -9.09 6.81
CA GLU A 239 6.48 -8.83 5.40
C GLU A 239 5.19 -8.77 4.57
N ILE A 240 4.23 -9.65 4.86
CA ILE A 240 2.90 -9.68 4.23
C ILE A 240 2.18 -8.36 4.49
N LEU A 241 2.01 -7.96 5.75
CA LEU A 241 1.27 -6.73 6.09
C LEU A 241 1.99 -5.46 5.59
N HIS A 242 3.32 -5.45 5.64
CA HIS A 242 4.13 -4.36 5.10
C HIS A 242 3.96 -4.24 3.57
N LYS A 243 4.05 -5.34 2.84
CA LYS A 243 3.89 -5.34 1.38
C LYS A 243 2.49 -4.87 0.97
N LEU A 244 1.45 -5.30 1.69
CA LEU A 244 0.07 -4.89 1.41
C LEU A 244 -0.12 -3.38 1.56
N ILE A 245 0.39 -2.78 2.65
CA ILE A 245 0.24 -1.34 2.85
C ILE A 245 1.07 -0.52 1.88
N ILE A 246 2.30 -0.96 1.57
CA ILE A 246 3.15 -0.27 0.58
C ILE A 246 2.53 -0.32 -0.81
N ASN A 247 2.00 -1.47 -1.23
CA ASN A 247 1.30 -1.58 -2.51
C ASN A 247 0.09 -0.65 -2.57
N CYS A 248 -0.75 -0.64 -1.52
CA CYS A 248 -1.92 0.24 -1.44
C CYS A 248 -1.54 1.72 -1.55
N ILE A 249 -0.48 2.15 -0.85
CA ILE A 249 0.02 3.53 -0.93
C ILE A 249 0.51 3.85 -2.35
N ASN A 250 1.28 2.95 -2.96
CA ASN A 250 1.79 3.15 -4.33
C ASN A 250 0.68 3.15 -5.39
N ASP A 251 -0.40 2.40 -5.19
CA ASP A 251 -1.55 2.40 -6.09
C ASP A 251 -2.38 3.69 -5.98
N LEU A 252 -2.32 4.36 -4.82
CA LEU A 252 -2.97 5.65 -4.56
C LEU A 252 -2.15 6.87 -5.03
N ILE A 253 -0.84 6.72 -5.26
CA ILE A 253 0.08 7.78 -5.72
C ILE A 253 0.16 7.78 -7.25
#